data_AF-A0A484HMA3-F1
#
_entry.id   AF-A0A484HMA3-F1
#
_cell.length_a   1.000
_cell.length_b   1.000
_cell.length_c   1.000
_cell.angle_alpha   90.00
_cell.angle_beta   90.00
_cell.angle_gamma   90.00
#
_symmetry.space_group_name_H-M   'P 1'
#
loop_
_entity.id
_entity.type
_entity.pdbx_description
1 polymer ?
#
loop_
_entity_poly.entity_id
_entity_poly.type
_entity_poly.pdbx_seq_one_letter_code
_entity_poly.pdbx_strand_id
1 'polypeptide(L)'
;MKKSKTNWEKIDSMSDEELTQNAISDPDNPPLDDTFFSHSKPVDLPRGKKQITLRIDEDVYIWFKANSKKYQTHINAVLKAYKESRVNVINLSD
;
A
#
# COMPACT_ATOMS: atom_id res chain seq x y z
N MET A 1 -11.57 -12.38 -20.63
CA MET A 1 -10.72 -11.20 -20.36
C MET A 1 -11.05 -10.13 -21.41
N LYS A 2 -11.10 -8.83 -21.03
CA LYS A 2 -11.32 -7.75 -22.01
C LYS A 2 -10.07 -7.59 -22.87
N LYS A 3 -10.24 -7.45 -24.19
CA LYS A 3 -9.14 -7.16 -25.11
C LYS A 3 -8.61 -5.75 -24.86
N SER A 4 -7.29 -5.58 -24.94
CA SER A 4 -6.67 -4.25 -24.88
C SER A 4 -7.17 -3.39 -26.04
N LYS A 5 -7.37 -2.10 -25.79
CA LYS A 5 -7.65 -1.11 -26.84
C LYS A 5 -6.37 -0.53 -27.45
N THR A 6 -5.21 -0.86 -26.89
CA THR A 6 -3.90 -0.41 -27.36
C THR A 6 -3.52 -1.14 -28.64
N ASN A 7 -3.07 -0.40 -29.64
CA ASN A 7 -2.45 -0.96 -30.84
C ASN A 7 -1.00 -1.34 -30.52
N TRP A 8 -0.79 -2.60 -30.11
CA TRP A 8 0.51 -3.11 -29.71
C TRP A 8 1.49 -3.27 -30.86
N GLU A 9 1.02 -3.70 -32.04
CA GLU A 9 1.87 -3.84 -33.23
C GLU A 9 2.52 -2.52 -33.63
N LYS A 10 1.79 -1.40 -33.49
CA LYS A 10 2.34 -0.07 -33.71
C LYS A 10 3.43 0.25 -32.68
N ILE A 11 3.14 0.08 -31.39
CA ILE A 11 4.08 0.39 -30.29
C ILE A 11 5.38 -0.40 -30.45
N ASP A 12 5.29 -1.70 -30.74
CA ASP A 12 6.46 -2.60 -30.86
C ASP A 12 7.36 -2.26 -32.07
N SER A 13 6.82 -1.52 -33.04
CA SER A 13 7.56 -1.09 -34.24
C SER A 13 8.23 0.28 -34.12
N MET A 14 7.92 1.06 -33.09
CA MET A 14 8.46 2.41 -32.88
C MET A 14 9.86 2.36 -32.25
N SER A 15 10.68 3.38 -32.52
CA SER A 15 11.98 3.51 -31.86
C SER A 15 11.84 4.05 -30.44
N ASP A 16 12.83 3.80 -29.59
CA ASP A 16 12.88 4.33 -28.22
C ASP A 16 12.88 5.86 -28.20
N GLU A 17 13.52 6.51 -29.18
CA GLU A 17 13.52 7.96 -29.32
C GLU A 17 12.12 8.50 -29.63
N GLU A 18 11.40 7.86 -30.55
CA GLU A 18 10.02 8.25 -30.89
C GLU A 18 9.08 8.06 -29.70
N LEU A 19 9.22 6.95 -28.97
CA LEU A 19 8.46 6.70 -27.73
C LEU A 19 8.74 7.77 -26.67
N THR A 20 10.02 8.15 -26.52
CA THR A 20 10.43 9.19 -25.57
C THR A 20 9.86 10.55 -25.96
N GLN A 21 9.91 10.93 -27.24
CA GLN A 21 9.33 12.18 -27.72
C GLN A 21 7.81 12.23 -27.51
N ASN A 22 7.11 11.12 -27.78
CA ASN A 22 5.68 11.04 -27.49
C ASN A 22 5.37 11.20 -26.01
N ALA A 23 6.16 10.58 -25.12
CA ALA A 23 5.97 10.70 -23.68
C ALA A 23 6.23 12.14 -23.16
N ILE A 24 7.25 12.82 -23.69
CA ILE A 24 7.58 14.21 -23.29
C ILE A 24 6.53 15.21 -23.80
N SER A 25 5.96 14.96 -24.98
CA SER A 25 4.98 15.85 -25.61
C SER A 25 3.53 15.56 -25.21
N ASP A 26 3.28 14.53 -24.41
CA ASP A 26 1.95 14.18 -23.92
C ASP A 26 1.49 15.17 -22.83
N PRO A 27 0.47 16.02 -23.11
CA PRO A 27 -0.03 16.97 -22.13
C PRO A 27 -0.70 16.32 -20.91
N ASP A 28 -1.16 15.07 -21.03
CA ASP A 28 -1.78 14.32 -19.93
C ASP A 28 -0.73 13.63 -19.04
N ASN A 29 0.54 13.57 -19.47
CA ASN A 29 1.64 12.94 -18.75
C ASN A 29 2.90 13.85 -18.73
N PRO A 30 2.84 15.01 -18.05
CA PRO A 30 3.98 15.91 -17.96
C PRO A 30 5.17 15.24 -17.23
N PRO A 31 6.43 15.56 -17.60
CA PRO A 31 7.60 15.04 -16.91
C PRO A 31 7.60 15.37 -15.41
N LEU A 32 7.94 14.39 -14.59
CA LEU A 32 8.15 14.59 -13.15
C LEU A 32 9.59 15.08 -12.94
N ASP A 33 9.73 16.32 -12.45
CA ASP A 33 11.03 16.95 -12.20
C ASP A 33 11.47 16.80 -10.73
N ASP A 34 12.67 17.27 -10.43
CA ASP A 34 13.21 17.23 -9.06
C ASP A 34 12.36 18.03 -8.08
N THR A 35 11.66 19.08 -8.56
CA THR A 35 10.78 19.89 -7.70
C THR A 35 9.58 19.07 -7.24
N PHE A 36 8.95 18.30 -8.13
CA PHE A 36 7.90 17.35 -7.79
C PHE A 36 8.37 16.38 -6.70
N PHE A 37 9.54 15.77 -6.87
CA PHE A 37 10.06 14.79 -5.90
C PHE A 37 10.44 15.42 -4.56
N SER A 38 10.96 16.66 -4.55
CA SER A 38 11.31 17.36 -3.31
C SER A 38 10.10 17.70 -2.42
N HIS A 39 8.92 17.85 -3.02
CA HIS A 39 7.66 18.06 -2.30
C HIS A 39 6.85 16.78 -2.09
N SER A 40 7.27 15.67 -2.69
CA SER A 40 6.61 14.39 -2.53
C SER A 40 6.86 13.83 -1.13
N LYS A 41 5.81 13.26 -0.52
CA LYS A 41 5.98 12.46 0.71
C LYS A 41 6.29 11.02 0.29
N PRO A 42 7.40 10.43 0.74
CA PRO A 42 7.63 9.01 0.57
C PRO A 42 6.42 8.25 1.11
N VAL A 43 5.87 7.33 0.33
CA VAL A 43 4.88 6.40 0.85
C VAL A 43 5.59 5.55 1.88
N ASP A 44 5.21 5.72 3.15
CA ASP A 44 5.67 4.86 4.22
C ASP A 44 5.05 3.48 3.99
N LEU A 45 5.77 2.64 3.25
CA LEU A 45 5.35 1.27 2.99
C LEU A 45 5.22 0.59 4.35
N PRO A 46 4.04 0.04 4.70
CA PRO A 46 3.86 -0.57 6.00
C PRO A 46 4.90 -1.67 6.15
N ARG A 47 5.77 -1.53 7.16
CA ARG A 47 6.71 -2.59 7.54
C ARG A 47 5.92 -3.89 7.61
N GLY A 48 6.36 -4.90 6.86
CA GLY A 48 5.64 -6.15 6.69
C GLY A 48 5.22 -6.76 8.03
N LYS A 49 4.08 -7.46 8.03
CA LYS A 49 3.61 -8.17 9.23
C LYS A 49 4.55 -9.33 9.51
N LYS A 50 4.95 -9.51 10.77
CA LYS A 50 5.71 -10.69 11.20
C LYS A 50 4.74 -11.82 11.51
N GLN A 51 4.94 -12.99 10.91
CA GLN A 51 4.21 -14.20 11.29
C GLN A 51 4.77 -14.74 12.60
N ILE A 52 3.91 -14.88 13.60
CA ILE A 52 4.27 -15.40 14.93
C ILE A 52 3.28 -16.48 15.36
N THR A 53 3.71 -17.35 16.27
CA THR A 53 2.81 -18.25 17.01
C THR A 53 2.39 -17.57 18.30
N LEU A 54 1.09 -17.30 18.46
CA LEU A 54 0.51 -16.68 19.65
C LEU A 54 -0.61 -17.58 20.19
N ARG A 55 -0.63 -17.82 21.50
CA ARG A 55 -1.75 -18.47 22.19
C ARG A 55 -2.81 -17.43 22.52
N ILE A 56 -4.06 -17.75 22.23
CA ILE A 56 -5.25 -16.93 22.50
C ILE A 56 -6.29 -17.90 23.07
N ASP A 57 -7.12 -17.42 24.00
CA ASP A 57 -8.22 -18.22 24.53
C ASP A 57 -9.21 -18.62 23.41
N GLU A 58 -9.76 -19.83 23.54
CA GLU A 58 -10.59 -20.45 22.49
C GLU A 58 -11.86 -19.65 22.20
N ASP A 59 -12.51 -19.12 23.23
CA ASP A 59 -13.72 -18.31 23.11
C ASP A 59 -13.46 -16.99 22.35
N VAL A 60 -12.34 -16.33 22.64
CA VAL A 60 -11.89 -15.14 21.93
C VAL A 60 -11.60 -15.48 20.47
N TYR A 61 -10.89 -16.58 20.20
CA TYR A 61 -10.60 -17.03 18.85
C TYR A 61 -11.88 -17.31 18.05
N ILE A 62 -12.82 -18.06 18.62
CA ILE A 62 -14.12 -18.38 18.00
C ILE A 62 -14.89 -17.10 17.69
N TRP A 63 -14.95 -16.15 18.63
CA TRP A 63 -15.65 -14.89 18.44
C TRP A 63 -15.08 -14.10 17.24
N PHE A 64 -13.76 -13.91 17.16
CA PHE A 64 -13.15 -13.20 16.03
C PHE A 64 -13.38 -13.92 14.70
N LYS A 65 -13.31 -15.26 14.70
CA LYS A 65 -13.52 -16.10 13.52
C LYS A 65 -14.96 -16.03 13.01
N ALA A 66 -15.94 -15.99 13.91
CA ALA A 66 -17.36 -15.85 13.56
C ALA A 66 -17.68 -14.48 12.95
N ASN A 67 -17.06 -13.41 13.45
CA ASN A 67 -17.35 -12.05 13.03
C ASN A 67 -16.72 -11.63 11.69
N SER A 68 -15.68 -12.31 11.19
CA SER A 68 -15.12 -11.99 9.87
C SER A 68 -14.27 -13.10 9.23
N LYS A 69 -14.31 -13.17 7.90
CA LYS A 69 -13.34 -13.98 7.12
C LYS A 69 -11.89 -13.51 7.26
N LYS A 70 -11.66 -12.29 7.78
CA LYS A 70 -10.34 -11.67 7.98
C LYS A 70 -10.00 -11.54 9.46
N TYR A 71 -10.36 -12.54 10.28
CA TYR A 71 -10.23 -12.50 11.73
C TYR A 71 -8.82 -12.15 12.23
N GLN A 72 -7.76 -12.65 11.59
CA GLN A 72 -6.37 -12.29 11.93
C GLN A 72 -6.08 -10.79 11.75
N THR A 73 -6.67 -10.17 10.73
CA THR A 73 -6.53 -8.72 10.48
C THR A 73 -7.24 -7.93 11.58
N HIS A 74 -8.41 -8.38 12.02
CA HIS A 74 -9.15 -7.78 13.13
C HIS A 74 -8.39 -7.91 14.46
N ILE A 75 -7.86 -9.10 14.76
CA ILE A 75 -7.01 -9.31 15.95
C ILE A 75 -5.84 -8.32 15.94
N ASN A 76 -5.14 -8.19 14.81
CA ASN A 76 -4.03 -7.24 14.70
C ASN A 76 -4.47 -5.77 14.87
N ALA A 77 -5.66 -5.39 14.39
CA ALA A 77 -6.19 -4.05 14.58
C ALA A 77 -6.46 -3.72 16.06
N VAL A 78 -7.04 -4.67 16.80
CA VAL A 78 -7.27 -4.54 18.25
C VAL A 78 -5.95 -4.41 19.01
N LEU A 79 -4.96 -5.27 18.71
CA LEU A 79 -3.63 -5.19 19.32
C LEU A 79 -2.94 -3.86 19.02
N LYS A 80 -3.10 -3.33 17.80
CA LYS A 80 -2.57 -2.02 17.41
C LYS A 80 -3.23 -0.88 18.19
N ALA A 81 -4.55 -0.88 18.29
CA ALA A 81 -5.28 0.13 19.06
C ALA A 81 -4.88 0.13 20.54
N TYR A 82 -4.75 -1.07 21.14
CA TYR A 82 -4.27 -1.21 22.52
C TYR A 82 -2.84 -0.70 22.70
N LYS A 83 -1.93 -1.02 21.77
CA LYS A 83 -0.56 -0.48 21.78
C LYS A 83 -0.59 1.05 21.73
N GLU A 84 -1.32 1.63 20.80
CA GLU A 84 -1.39 3.09 20.60
C GLU A 84 -1.99 3.79 21.83
N SER A 85 -3.03 3.24 22.45
CA SER A 85 -3.61 3.80 23.67
C SER A 85 -2.62 3.79 24.84
N ARG A 86 -1.66 2.86 24.88
CA ARG A 86 -0.63 2.81 25.92
C ARG A 86 0.58 3.69 25.62
N VAL A 87 1.01 3.75 24.36
CA VAL A 87 2.10 4.64 23.93
C VAL A 87 1.73 6.10 24.16
N ASN A 88 0.49 6.48 23.85
CA ASN A 88 0.01 7.85 24.09
C ASN A 88 -0.05 8.21 25.59
N VAL A 89 -0.25 7.23 26.47
CA VAL A 89 -0.23 7.46 27.93
C VAL A 89 1.20 7.63 28.45
N ILE A 90 2.16 6.88 27.90
CA ILE A 90 3.57 6.99 28.28
C ILE A 90 4.15 8.34 27.84
N ASN A 91 3.80 8.81 26.64
CA ASN A 91 4.28 10.10 26.10
C ASN A 91 3.63 11.35 26.73
N LEU A 92 2.62 11.18 27.60
CA LEU A 92 2.01 12.26 28.39
C LEU A 92 2.61 12.37 29.81
N SER A 93 3.59 11.52 30.12
CA SER A 93 4.26 11.41 31.43
C SER A 93 5.72 11.90 31.42
N ASP A 94 6.21 12.38 30.28
CA ASP A 94 7.53 13.02 30.07
C ASP A 94 7.35 14.49 29.66
#